data_AF-A0A8J6C290-F1
#
_entry.id   AF-A0A8J6C290-F1
#
_cell.length_a   1.000
_cell.length_b   1.000
_cell.length_c   1.000
_cell.angle_alpha   90.00
_cell.angle_beta   90.00
_cell.angle_gamma   90.00
#
_symmetry.space_group_name_H-M   'P 1'
#
loop_
_entity.id
_entity.type
_entity.pdbx_description
1 polymer ?
#
loop_
_entity_poly.entity_id
_entity_poly.type
_entity_poly.pdbx_seq_one_letter_code
_entity_poly.pdbx_strand_id
1 'polypeptide(L)'
;GHNSNCGLVHFLGVVEAEDSALVQVLKKQGAIPFVKTNIPQSLINFDCSNSIYGQTLNPHNHKKTPGGSSGGDGALIAGGGALLAVGTDVLGSIRIPSSFCGICGLRPSGDRLR
;
A
#
# COMPACT_ATOMS: atom_id res chain seq x y z
N GLY A 1 13.69 10.29 3.94
CA GLY A 1 14.77 9.84 3.03
C GLY A 1 14.51 8.50 2.38
N HIS A 2 13.30 8.25 1.86
CA HIS A 2 12.96 7.04 1.09
C HIS A 2 12.21 7.44 -0.17
N ASN A 3 12.26 6.61 -1.21
CA ASN A 3 11.58 6.88 -2.47
C ASN A 3 10.05 6.68 -2.37
N SER A 4 9.32 7.43 -3.18
CA SER A 4 7.86 7.32 -3.35
C SER A 4 7.54 7.30 -4.85
N ASN A 5 7.96 6.23 -5.53
CA ASN A 5 8.05 6.23 -6.99
C ASN A 5 6.74 5.90 -7.74
N CYS A 6 5.66 5.56 -7.05
CA CYS A 6 4.39 5.16 -7.68
C CYS A 6 4.50 4.04 -8.73
N GLY A 7 5.54 3.18 -8.63
CA GLY A 7 5.85 2.16 -9.63
C GLY A 7 6.32 2.73 -10.99
N LEU A 8 6.67 4.01 -11.05
CA LEU A 8 7.14 4.71 -12.24
C LEU A 8 8.65 4.91 -12.19
N VAL A 9 9.35 4.43 -13.22
CA VAL A 9 10.82 4.54 -13.36
C VAL A 9 11.29 6.00 -13.31
N HIS A 10 10.47 6.93 -13.78
CA HIS A 10 10.75 8.37 -13.77
C HIS A 10 11.04 8.92 -12.36
N PHE A 11 10.45 8.34 -11.32
CA PHE A 11 10.63 8.77 -9.93
C PHE A 11 11.67 7.93 -9.16
N LEU A 12 12.42 7.06 -9.83
CA LEU A 12 13.52 6.33 -9.19
C LEU A 12 14.66 7.27 -8.80
N GLY A 13 15.26 7.01 -7.65
CA GLY A 13 16.35 7.83 -7.09
C GLY A 13 15.88 9.12 -6.42
N VAL A 14 14.62 9.54 -6.60
CA VAL A 14 14.03 10.67 -5.88
C VAL A 14 13.59 10.20 -4.50
N VAL A 15 14.16 10.79 -3.45
CA VAL A 15 13.84 10.49 -2.06
C VAL A 15 13.13 11.65 -1.39
N GLU A 16 12.10 11.34 -0.61
CA GLU A 16 11.41 12.35 0.18
C GLU A 16 12.28 12.79 1.35
N ALA A 17 12.42 14.10 1.54
CA ALA A 17 13.18 14.65 2.66
C ALA A 17 12.46 14.45 4.00
N GLU A 18 11.13 14.57 3.99
CA GLU A 18 10.29 14.57 5.18
C GLU A 18 9.27 13.44 5.17
N ASP A 19 8.84 13.03 6.37
CA ASP A 19 7.72 12.11 6.54
C ASP A 19 6.40 12.83 6.19
N SER A 20 5.42 12.10 5.63
CA SER A 20 4.07 12.64 5.45
C SER A 20 3.41 12.95 6.80
N ALA A 21 2.45 13.88 6.81
CA ALA A 21 1.74 14.28 8.04
C ALA A 21 1.19 13.08 8.82
N LEU A 22 0.62 12.09 8.13
CA LEU A 22 0.11 10.87 8.74
C LEU A 22 1.22 10.02 9.38
N VAL A 23 2.36 9.84 8.70
CA VAL A 23 3.50 9.10 9.25
C VAL A 23 4.06 9.80 10.49
N GLN A 24 4.13 11.14 10.46
CA GLN A 24 4.56 11.93 11.62
C GLN A 24 3.62 11.73 12.82
N VAL A 25 2.30 11.75 12.60
CA VAL A 25 1.30 11.51 13.66
C VAL A 25 1.42 10.10 14.22
N LEU A 26 1.55 9.09 13.36
CA LEU A 26 1.73 7.69 13.80
C LEU A 26 2.98 7.52 14.66
N LYS A 27 4.13 8.08 14.24
CA LYS A 27 5.37 8.06 15.03
C LYS A 27 5.21 8.78 16.37
N LYS A 28 4.53 9.93 16.40
CA LYS A 28 4.22 10.67 17.64
C LYS A 28 3.34 9.87 18.61
N GLN A 29 2.51 8.96 18.10
CA GLN A 29 1.69 8.04 18.91
C GLN A 29 2.41 6.73 19.27
N GLY A 30 3.71 6.62 18.99
CA GLY A 30 4.52 5.45 19.34
C GLY A 30 4.47 4.30 18.33
N ALA A 31 3.84 4.49 17.16
CA ALA A 31 3.89 3.50 16.10
C ALA A 31 5.28 3.47 15.44
N ILE A 32 5.66 2.31 14.90
CA ILE A 32 6.95 2.07 14.22
C ILE A 32 6.67 1.69 12.76
N PRO A 33 6.63 2.65 11.82
CA PRO A 33 6.58 2.35 10.39
C PRO A 33 7.88 1.65 9.97
N PHE A 34 7.78 0.43 9.44
CA PHE A 34 8.96 -0.43 9.24
C PHE A 34 9.16 -0.91 7.80
N VAL A 35 8.12 -0.86 6.95
CA VAL A 35 8.20 -1.24 5.53
C VAL A 35 7.36 -0.31 4.65
N LYS A 36 7.76 -0.18 3.38
CA LYS A 36 6.90 0.32 2.30
C LYS A 36 6.44 -0.88 1.47
N THR A 37 5.14 -0.98 1.23
CA THR A 37 4.52 -2.09 0.52
C THR A 37 4.43 -1.82 -0.98
N ASN A 38 4.31 -2.90 -1.75
CA ASN A 38 4.27 -2.81 -3.22
C ASN A 38 2.90 -2.32 -3.71
N ILE A 39 2.89 -1.73 -4.90
CA ILE A 39 1.73 -1.10 -5.56
C ILE A 39 1.76 -1.42 -7.07
N PRO A 40 0.64 -1.32 -7.80
CA PRO A 40 0.70 -1.30 -9.25
C PRO A 40 1.33 -0.03 -9.79
N GLN A 41 1.93 -0.12 -10.97
CA GLN A 41 2.42 1.04 -11.70
C GLN A 41 1.32 2.10 -11.84
N SER A 42 1.66 3.36 -11.55
CA SER A 42 0.78 4.54 -11.55
C SER A 42 -0.36 4.57 -10.52
N LEU A 43 -0.51 3.53 -9.68
CA LEU A 43 -1.61 3.39 -8.69
C LEU A 43 -3.02 3.22 -9.29
N ILE A 44 -3.20 3.28 -10.61
CA ILE A 44 -4.51 3.16 -11.27
C ILE A 44 -4.64 1.74 -11.85
N ASN A 45 -4.66 0.75 -10.96
CA ASN A 45 -4.91 -0.64 -11.31
C ASN A 45 -5.45 -1.41 -10.09
N PHE A 46 -6.29 -2.41 -10.34
CA PHE A 46 -6.82 -3.32 -9.33
C PHE A 46 -6.03 -4.64 -9.24
N ASP A 47 -4.93 -4.75 -9.98
CA ASP A 47 -3.84 -5.70 -9.72
C ASP A 47 -2.66 -4.99 -9.01
N CYS A 48 -1.57 -5.70 -8.70
CA CYS A 48 -0.43 -5.16 -7.95
C CYS A 48 0.92 -5.59 -8.55
N SER A 49 1.29 -4.96 -9.68
CA SER A 49 2.56 -5.19 -10.37
C SER A 49 3.13 -3.89 -10.97
N ASN A 50 4.46 -3.76 -10.93
CA ASN A 50 5.19 -2.69 -11.60
C ASN A 50 6.57 -3.17 -12.08
N SER A 51 7.17 -2.43 -13.01
CA SER A 51 8.47 -2.80 -13.61
C SER A 51 9.68 -2.66 -12.68
N ILE A 52 9.52 -2.08 -11.48
CA ILE A 52 10.61 -1.85 -10.53
C ILE A 52 10.74 -3.03 -9.56
N TYR A 53 9.62 -3.43 -8.96
CA TYR A 53 9.55 -4.40 -7.87
C TYR A 53 8.90 -5.73 -8.29
N GLY A 54 8.32 -5.80 -9.49
CA GLY A 54 7.61 -6.96 -9.98
C GLY A 54 6.21 -7.13 -9.38
N GLN A 55 5.70 -8.36 -9.47
CA GLN A 55 4.33 -8.69 -9.12
C GLN A 55 4.18 -9.14 -7.67
N THR A 56 3.16 -8.62 -6.99
CA THR A 56 2.71 -9.10 -5.69
C THR A 56 1.68 -10.21 -5.88
N LEU A 57 1.76 -11.27 -5.09
CA LEU A 57 0.86 -12.42 -5.17
C LEU A 57 -0.08 -12.47 -3.95
N ASN A 58 -1.27 -13.03 -4.14
CA ASN A 58 -2.22 -13.22 -3.04
C ASN A 58 -1.74 -14.34 -2.10
N PRO A 59 -1.64 -14.11 -0.78
CA PRO A 59 -1.14 -15.10 0.17
C PRO A 59 -2.03 -16.34 0.30
N HIS A 60 -3.32 -16.25 -0.02
CA HIS A 60 -4.23 -17.40 -0.02
C HIS A 60 -4.06 -18.30 -1.24
N ASN A 61 -3.61 -17.73 -2.36
CA ASN A 61 -3.36 -18.46 -3.61
C ASN A 61 -2.41 -17.66 -4.51
N HIS A 62 -1.16 -18.14 -4.65
CA HIS A 62 -0.13 -17.48 -5.45
C HIS A 62 -0.46 -17.36 -6.96
N LYS A 63 -1.53 -18.01 -7.47
CA LYS A 63 -2.03 -17.84 -8.84
C LYS A 63 -3.08 -16.73 -8.97
N LYS A 64 -3.36 -15.98 -7.90
CA LYS A 64 -4.37 -14.91 -7.86
C LYS A 64 -3.74 -13.58 -7.48
N THR A 65 -4.38 -12.51 -7.92
CA THR A 65 -4.00 -11.15 -7.54
C THR A 65 -4.39 -10.87 -6.08
N PRO A 66 -3.56 -10.14 -5.32
CA PRO A 66 -3.96 -9.64 -4.00
C PRO A 66 -4.96 -8.49 -4.09
N GLY A 67 -5.29 -8.00 -5.29
CA GLY A 67 -6.05 -6.77 -5.50
C GLY A 67 -5.14 -5.54 -5.57
N GLY A 68 -5.72 -4.36 -5.74
CA GLY A 68 -4.96 -3.12 -5.87
C GLY A 68 -5.82 -1.86 -5.73
N SER A 69 -5.22 -0.68 -5.58
CA SER A 69 -3.77 -0.47 -5.67
C SER A 69 -2.98 -0.74 -4.38
N SER A 70 -3.62 -0.86 -3.21
CA SER A 70 -2.95 -1.22 -1.95
C SER A 70 -2.72 -2.73 -1.82
N GLY A 71 -2.27 -3.39 -2.89
CA GLY A 71 -2.15 -4.85 -2.96
C GLY A 71 -1.05 -5.40 -2.06
N GLY A 72 0.07 -4.69 -1.92
CA GLY A 72 1.13 -5.06 -0.98
C GLY A 72 0.68 -5.02 0.47
N ASP A 73 -0.16 -4.05 0.85
CA ASP A 73 -0.77 -3.98 2.19
C ASP A 73 -1.66 -5.18 2.46
N GLY A 74 -2.55 -5.50 1.51
CA GLY A 74 -3.45 -6.63 1.59
C GLY A 74 -2.70 -7.94 1.79
N ALA A 75 -1.68 -8.18 0.95
CA ALA A 75 -0.87 -9.39 1.02
C ALA A 75 -0.06 -9.48 2.32
N LEU A 76 0.52 -8.37 2.80
CA LEU A 76 1.34 -8.35 4.02
C LEU A 76 0.51 -8.64 5.27
N ILE A 77 -0.67 -8.00 5.41
CA ILE A 77 -1.54 -8.24 6.57
C ILE A 77 -2.11 -9.65 6.53
N ALA A 78 -2.62 -10.11 5.38
CA ALA A 78 -3.18 -11.46 5.28
C ALA A 78 -2.13 -12.57 5.46
N GLY A 79 -0.86 -12.29 5.12
CA GLY A 79 0.28 -13.14 5.43
C GLY A 79 0.77 -13.07 6.89
N GLY A 80 0.15 -12.25 7.74
CA GLY A 80 0.51 -12.10 9.15
C GLY A 80 1.79 -11.28 9.41
N GLY A 81 2.29 -10.56 8.41
CA GLY A 81 3.54 -9.80 8.50
C GLY A 81 3.38 -8.39 9.09
N ALA A 82 2.15 -7.90 9.24
CA ALA A 82 1.85 -6.61 9.87
C ALA A 82 0.47 -6.63 10.53
N LEU A 83 0.32 -5.84 11.61
CA LEU A 83 -0.96 -5.66 12.31
C LEU A 83 -1.81 -4.53 11.72
N LEU A 84 -1.17 -3.55 11.08
CA LEU A 84 -1.80 -2.36 10.51
C LEU A 84 -1.03 -1.94 9.27
N ALA A 85 -1.76 -1.53 8.23
CA ALA A 85 -1.22 -0.88 7.05
C ALA A 85 -2.08 0.34 6.68
N VAL A 86 -1.51 1.24 5.89
CA VAL A 86 -2.14 2.50 5.49
C VAL A 86 -2.06 2.63 3.98
N GLY A 87 -3.21 2.44 3.32
CA GLY A 87 -3.37 2.63 1.89
C GLY A 87 -4.13 3.90 1.52
N THR A 88 -4.36 4.12 0.24
CA THR A 88 -5.24 5.18 -0.30
C THR A 88 -6.38 4.57 -1.10
N ASP A 89 -7.53 5.24 -1.17
CA ASP A 89 -8.72 4.72 -1.85
C ASP A 89 -9.48 5.83 -2.57
N VAL A 90 -9.27 5.89 -3.89
CA VAL A 90 -10.04 6.73 -4.82
C VAL A 90 -11.17 5.92 -5.47
N LEU A 91 -10.85 4.71 -5.95
CA LEU A 91 -11.77 3.84 -6.69
C LEU A 91 -11.93 2.43 -6.09
N GLY A 92 -11.58 2.25 -4.82
CA GLY A 92 -11.63 0.94 -4.15
C GLY A 92 -10.26 0.42 -3.71
N SER A 93 -9.21 1.21 -3.83
CA SER A 93 -7.83 0.74 -3.63
C SER A 93 -7.48 0.28 -2.21
N ILE A 94 -8.30 0.54 -1.19
CA ILE A 94 -8.21 -0.13 0.13
C ILE A 94 -9.18 -1.32 0.16
N ARG A 95 -10.41 -1.12 -0.30
CA ARG A 95 -11.50 -2.10 -0.19
C ARG A 95 -11.29 -3.36 -1.03
N ILE A 96 -10.77 -3.22 -2.24
CA ILE A 96 -10.51 -4.33 -3.18
C ILE A 96 -9.44 -5.28 -2.62
N PRO A 97 -8.22 -4.82 -2.27
CA PRO A 97 -7.23 -5.73 -1.71
C PRO A 97 -7.66 -6.29 -0.36
N SER A 98 -8.44 -5.54 0.44
CA SER A 98 -9.01 -6.06 1.67
C SER A 98 -9.94 -7.24 1.42
N SER A 99 -10.85 -7.12 0.44
CA SER A 99 -11.75 -8.20 0.02
C SER A 99 -10.98 -9.41 -0.51
N PHE A 100 -10.03 -9.19 -1.42
CA PHE A 100 -9.30 -10.28 -2.07
C PHE A 100 -8.34 -11.01 -1.13
N CYS A 101 -7.78 -10.31 -0.14
CA CYS A 101 -6.90 -10.90 0.85
C CYS A 101 -7.63 -11.31 2.15
N GLY A 102 -8.95 -11.15 2.24
CA GLY A 102 -9.74 -11.60 3.38
C GLY A 102 -9.45 -10.85 4.68
N ILE A 103 -9.19 -9.54 4.59
CA ILE A 103 -8.89 -8.66 5.74
C ILE A 103 -9.90 -7.50 5.81
N CYS A 104 -9.88 -6.76 6.91
CA CYS A 104 -10.70 -5.56 7.05
C CYS A 104 -9.97 -4.32 6.51
N GLY A 105 -10.72 -3.45 5.82
CA GLY A 105 -10.22 -2.16 5.36
C GLY A 105 -11.32 -1.10 5.41
N LEU A 106 -10.94 0.12 5.79
CA LEU A 106 -11.85 1.27 5.88
C LEU A 106 -11.36 2.37 4.96
N ARG A 107 -12.26 2.88 4.11
CA ARG A 107 -12.09 4.15 3.40
C ARG A 107 -12.87 5.23 4.17
N PRO A 108 -12.20 6.13 4.91
CA PRO A 108 -12.88 7.25 5.57
C PRO A 108 -13.53 8.20 4.55
N SER A 109 -14.42 9.08 5.02
CA SER A 109 -14.84 10.23 4.22
C SER A 109 -13.62 11.03 3.74
N GLY A 110 -13.71 11.60 2.54
CA GLY A 110 -12.67 12.50 2.04
C GLY A 110 -12.38 13.60 3.05
N ASP A 111 -11.11 14.00 3.16
CA ASP A 111 -10.61 15.02 4.09
C ASP A 111 -10.66 14.68 5.59
N ARG A 112 -11.13 13.49 5.97
CA ARG A 112 -11.09 13.08 7.38
C ARG A 112 -9.66 12.92 7.91
N LEU A 113 -8.75 12.52 7.03
CA LEU A 113 -7.31 12.44 7.26
C LEU A 113 -6.65 13.20 6.08
N ARG A 114 -5.90 14.25 6.40
CA ARG A 114 -5.11 15.05 5.46
C ARG A 114 -3.65 15.04 5.87
#